data_AF-A0A6I1JIQ9-F1
#
_entry.id   AF-A0A6I1JIQ9-F1
#
_cell.length_a   1.000
_cell.length_b   1.000
_cell.length_c   1.000
_cell.angle_alpha   90.00
_cell.angle_beta   90.00
_cell.angle_gamma   90.00
#
_symmetry.space_group_name_H-M   'P 1'
#
loop_
_entity.id
_entity.type
_entity.pdbx_description
1 polymer ?
#
loop_
_entity_poly.entity_id
_entity_poly.type
_entity_poly.pdbx_seq_one_letter_code
_entity_poly.pdbx_strand_id
1 'polypeptide(L)'
;MNIRRVAAAVALTVGLQTLAAGAARAQEDIGIPECDRFINSYEVCVTTKVPATHRVTFAQQVAQLRTTWRSLAQDPQTRQQLEAICRTQGEQMRRGLEPFGCAF
;
A
#
# COMPACT_ATOMS: atom_id res chain seq x y z
N MET A 1 -18.43 -19.61 55.10
CA MET A 1 -17.18 -19.27 55.81
C MET A 1 -16.53 -18.11 55.07
N ASN A 2 -16.15 -17.09 55.82
CA ASN A 2 -15.92 -15.70 55.43
C ASN A 2 -14.62 -15.40 54.64
N ILE A 3 -14.78 -14.46 53.69
CA ILE A 3 -14.04 -13.18 53.52
C ILE A 3 -12.55 -13.24 53.14
N ARG A 4 -12.26 -12.72 51.93
CA ARG A 4 -11.21 -11.73 51.56
C ARG A 4 -11.15 -11.76 50.02
N ARG A 5 -11.43 -10.70 49.25
CA ARG A 5 -10.89 -9.34 49.36
C ARG A 5 -11.83 -8.34 48.66
N VAL A 6 -12.18 -7.30 49.42
CA VAL A 6 -12.40 -5.88 49.07
C VAL A 6 -12.86 -5.57 47.64
N ALA A 7 -14.10 -5.08 47.57
CA ALA A 7 -14.68 -4.38 46.45
C ALA A 7 -14.08 -2.98 46.26
N ALA A 8 -14.09 -2.57 44.98
CA ALA A 8 -14.34 -1.23 44.47
C ALA A 8 -13.36 -0.08 44.80
N ALA A 9 -12.62 0.33 43.77
CA ALA A 9 -12.47 1.74 43.45
C ALA A 9 -12.53 1.91 41.92
N VAL A 10 -13.62 2.53 41.46
CA VAL A 10 -13.81 3.02 40.10
C VAL A 10 -12.77 4.12 39.84
N ALA A 11 -11.94 3.95 38.82
CA ALA A 11 -11.26 5.05 38.15
C ALA A 11 -11.34 4.81 36.65
N LEU A 12 -12.21 5.61 36.04
CA LEU A 12 -12.40 5.80 34.61
C LEU A 12 -11.09 6.28 33.97
N THR A 13 -10.34 5.41 33.31
CA THR A 13 -9.34 5.82 32.31
C THR A 13 -9.83 5.42 30.93
N VAL A 14 -10.74 6.23 30.39
CA VAL A 14 -10.88 6.38 28.94
C VAL A 14 -9.63 7.13 28.47
N GLY A 15 -8.79 6.47 27.69
CA GLY A 15 -7.60 7.07 27.06
C GLY A 15 -6.62 5.94 26.72
N LEU A 16 -6.23 5.68 25.48
CA LEU A 16 -6.24 6.49 24.27
C LEU A 16 -6.19 5.51 23.10
N GLN A 17 -7.32 5.28 22.43
CA GLN A 17 -7.32 4.54 21.18
C GLN A 17 -7.00 5.51 20.03
N THR A 18 -6.15 5.04 19.11
CA THR A 18 -6.00 5.47 17.71
C THR A 18 -5.34 6.82 17.39
N LEU A 19 -4.00 6.84 17.34
CA LEU A 19 -3.23 7.73 16.45
C LEU A 19 -2.05 6.97 15.81
N ALA A 20 -2.34 5.89 15.08
CA ALA A 20 -1.34 5.19 14.25
C ALA A 20 -1.75 5.11 12.76
N ALA A 21 -2.75 5.88 12.33
CA ALA A 21 -3.20 5.89 10.94
C ALA A 21 -2.26 6.67 9.99
N GLY A 22 -1.30 7.43 10.52
CA GLY A 22 -0.32 8.19 9.73
C GLY A 22 0.93 7.39 9.31
N ALA A 23 1.32 6.38 10.11
CA ALA A 23 2.52 5.58 9.84
C ALA A 23 2.26 4.40 8.88
N ALA A 24 1.02 3.94 8.76
CA ALA A 24 0.69 2.81 7.90
C ALA A 24 0.84 3.12 6.40
N ARG A 25 0.57 4.37 5.97
CA ARG A 25 0.67 4.75 4.55
C ARG A 25 2.10 4.96 4.09
N ALA A 26 2.93 5.60 4.92
CA ALA A 26 4.37 5.75 4.64
C ALA A 26 5.11 4.39 4.61
N GLN A 27 4.57 3.36 5.26
CA GLN A 27 5.14 2.02 5.29
C GLN A 27 4.96 1.26 3.97
N GLU A 28 4.14 1.73 3.03
CA GLU A 28 3.86 1.06 1.74
C GLU A 28 4.51 1.72 0.52
N ASP A 29 5.00 2.96 0.67
CA ASP A 29 5.66 3.68 -0.41
C ASP A 29 7.03 3.06 -0.76
N ILE A 30 7.39 3.15 -2.03
CA ILE A 30 8.70 2.74 -2.58
C ILE A 30 9.75 3.82 -2.28
N GLY A 31 9.30 5.06 -2.10
CA GLY A 31 10.16 6.20 -1.82
C GLY A 31 10.87 6.70 -3.09
N ILE A 32 10.33 6.39 -4.27
CA ILE A 32 10.72 6.95 -5.56
C ILE A 32 9.45 7.56 -6.16
N PRO A 33 9.35 8.91 -6.25
CA PRO A 33 8.09 9.59 -6.55
C PRO A 33 7.38 9.09 -7.81
N GLU A 34 8.13 8.74 -8.86
CA GLU A 34 7.57 8.23 -10.10
C GLU A 34 6.98 6.83 -9.95
N CYS A 35 7.67 5.95 -9.22
CA CYS A 35 7.16 4.61 -8.92
C CYS A 35 5.89 4.68 -8.07
N ASP A 36 5.90 5.53 -7.05
CA ASP A 36 4.77 5.72 -6.13
C ASP A 36 3.55 6.30 -6.87
N ARG A 37 3.76 7.28 -7.76
CA ARG A 37 2.71 7.82 -8.64
C ARG A 37 2.10 6.72 -9.52
N PHE A 38 2.93 5.89 -10.15
CA PHE A 38 2.46 4.81 -11.00
C PHE A 38 1.60 3.82 -10.21
N ILE A 39 2.11 3.32 -9.08
CA ILE A 39 1.40 2.34 -8.24
C ILE A 39 0.05 2.88 -7.81
N ASN A 40 0.00 4.13 -7.31
CA ASN A 40 -1.25 4.75 -6.88
C ASN A 40 -2.25 4.88 -8.04
N SER A 41 -1.79 5.32 -9.22
CA SER A 41 -2.66 5.49 -10.39
C SER A 41 -3.20 4.14 -10.89
N TYR A 42 -2.36 3.11 -10.87
CA TYR A 42 -2.76 1.74 -11.18
C TYR A 42 -3.82 1.22 -10.22
N GLU A 43 -3.61 1.35 -8.92
CA GLU A 43 -4.57 0.92 -7.90
C GLU A 43 -5.89 1.68 -7.98
N VAL A 44 -5.85 2.99 -8.19
CA VAL A 44 -7.06 3.80 -8.43
C VAL A 44 -7.81 3.27 -9.65
N CYS A 45 -7.12 2.95 -10.75
CA CYS A 45 -7.80 2.43 -11.92
C CYS A 45 -8.38 1.03 -11.70
N VAL A 46 -7.63 0.14 -11.04
CA VAL A 46 -8.12 -1.20 -10.68
C VAL A 46 -9.34 -1.11 -9.76
N THR A 47 -9.38 -0.15 -8.83
CA THR A 47 -10.50 0.03 -7.90
C THR A 47 -11.67 0.83 -8.48
N THR A 48 -11.52 1.52 -9.61
CA THR A 48 -12.61 2.31 -10.20
C THR A 48 -13.12 1.80 -11.54
N LYS A 49 -12.28 1.16 -12.37
CA LYS A 49 -12.61 0.79 -13.75
C LYS A 49 -12.67 -0.70 -14.01
N VAL A 50 -11.81 -1.48 -13.38
CA VAL A 50 -11.70 -2.92 -13.63
C VAL A 50 -12.90 -3.67 -13.04
N PRO A 51 -13.58 -4.59 -13.75
CA PRO A 51 -14.67 -5.39 -13.19
C PRO A 51 -14.23 -6.24 -11.99
N ALA A 52 -15.12 -6.44 -11.00
CA ALA A 52 -14.80 -7.14 -9.74
C ALA A 52 -14.16 -8.52 -9.94
N THR A 53 -14.55 -9.24 -10.99
CA THR A 53 -14.01 -10.54 -11.39
C THR A 53 -12.50 -10.53 -11.67
N HIS A 54 -11.93 -9.38 -12.06
CA HIS A 54 -10.51 -9.25 -12.40
C HIS A 54 -9.70 -8.42 -11.38
N ARG A 55 -10.37 -7.66 -10.50
CA ARG A 55 -9.70 -6.72 -9.58
C ARG A 55 -8.67 -7.40 -8.69
N VAL A 56 -9.00 -8.56 -8.12
CA VAL A 56 -8.11 -9.29 -7.21
C VAL A 56 -6.79 -9.65 -7.88
N THR A 57 -6.86 -10.14 -9.13
CA THR A 57 -5.67 -10.51 -9.91
C THR A 57 -4.76 -9.31 -10.15
N PHE A 58 -5.32 -8.18 -10.59
CA PHE A 58 -4.51 -6.98 -10.85
C PHE A 58 -3.99 -6.33 -9.56
N ALA A 59 -4.76 -6.37 -8.47
CA ALA A 59 -4.32 -5.90 -7.16
C ALA A 59 -3.14 -6.72 -6.63
N GLN A 60 -3.17 -8.04 -6.78
CA GLN A 60 -2.05 -8.91 -6.41
C GLN A 60 -0.81 -8.65 -7.26
N GLN A 61 -0.97 -8.45 -8.58
CA GLN A 61 0.15 -8.12 -9.46
C GLN A 61 0.85 -6.82 -9.06
N VAL A 62 0.10 -5.75 -8.80
CA VAL A 62 0.71 -4.46 -8.41
C VAL A 62 1.29 -4.50 -7.00
N ALA A 63 0.70 -5.28 -6.08
CA ALA A 63 1.27 -5.49 -4.75
C ALA A 63 2.63 -6.22 -4.81
N GLN A 64 2.75 -7.22 -5.68
CA GLN A 64 4.01 -7.90 -5.92
C GLN A 64 5.04 -6.95 -6.54
N LEU A 65 4.64 -6.14 -7.52
CA LEU A 65 5.49 -5.14 -8.15
C LEU A 65 6.04 -4.13 -7.13
N ARG A 66 5.15 -3.58 -6.29
CA ARG A 66 5.51 -2.67 -5.19
C ARG A 66 6.56 -3.30 -4.28
N THR A 67 6.37 -4.57 -3.90
CA THR A 67 7.32 -5.30 -3.04
C THR A 67 8.69 -5.42 -3.69
N THR A 68 8.73 -5.77 -4.98
CA THR A 68 9.98 -5.86 -5.75
C THR A 68 10.67 -4.50 -5.87
N TRP A 69 9.94 -3.44 -6.24
CA TRP A 69 10.50 -2.10 -6.38
C TRP A 69 10.99 -1.54 -5.05
N ARG A 70 10.28 -1.80 -3.95
CA ARG A 70 10.75 -1.47 -2.60
C ARG A 70 12.08 -2.13 -2.25
N SER A 71 12.24 -3.41 -2.59
CA SER A 71 13.51 -4.11 -2.36
C SER A 71 14.66 -3.44 -3.11
N LEU A 72 14.45 -3.08 -4.38
CA LEU A 72 15.43 -2.34 -5.18
C LEU A 72 15.69 -0.93 -4.61
N ALA A 73 14.66 -0.27 -4.09
CA ALA A 73 14.80 1.07 -3.53
C ALA A 73 15.67 1.13 -2.26
N GLN A 74 15.88 0.00 -1.58
CA GLN A 74 16.71 -0.12 -0.38
C GLN A 74 18.21 -0.21 -0.70
N ASP A 75 18.57 -0.61 -1.91
CA ASP A 75 19.96 -0.69 -2.36
C ASP A 75 20.33 0.58 -3.15
N PRO A 76 21.30 1.39 -2.69
CA PRO A 76 21.72 2.61 -3.38
C PRO A 76 22.13 2.40 -4.84
N GLN A 77 22.69 1.24 -5.21
CA GLN A 77 23.13 0.97 -6.57
C GLN A 77 21.94 0.78 -7.52
N THR A 78 20.92 0.04 -7.09
CA THR A 78 19.73 -0.22 -7.91
C THR A 78 18.71 0.92 -7.81
N ARG A 79 18.67 1.64 -6.69
CA ARG A 79 17.82 2.83 -6.48
C ARG A 79 18.04 3.92 -7.54
N GLN A 80 19.28 4.16 -7.97
CA GLN A 80 19.58 5.15 -9.01
C GLN A 80 18.97 4.81 -10.37
N GLN A 81 18.73 3.52 -10.64
CA GLN A 81 18.16 3.03 -11.89
C GLN A 81 16.64 2.83 -11.80
N LEU A 82 16.11 2.81 -10.57
CA LEU A 82 14.74 2.39 -10.30
C LEU A 82 13.70 3.30 -10.96
N GLU A 83 13.96 4.59 -11.11
CA GLU A 83 13.04 5.49 -11.82
C GLU A 83 12.80 5.05 -13.27
N ALA A 84 13.86 4.74 -14.02
CA ALA A 84 13.76 4.27 -15.39
C ALA A 84 13.10 2.88 -15.46
N ILE A 85 13.39 2.01 -14.49
CA ILE A 85 12.74 0.70 -14.36
C ILE A 85 11.24 0.87 -14.13
N CYS A 86 10.82 1.74 -13.22
CA CYS A 86 9.41 1.97 -12.93
C CYS A 86 8.64 2.51 -14.13
N ARG A 87 9.25 3.41 -14.92
CA ARG A 87 8.64 3.92 -16.15
C ARG A 87 8.41 2.81 -17.17
N THR A 88 9.45 2.05 -17.47
CA THR A 88 9.42 1.00 -18.50
C THR A 88 8.51 -0.18 -18.13
N GLN A 89 8.63 -0.67 -16.89
CA GLN A 89 7.77 -1.73 -16.35
C GLN A 89 6.34 -1.23 -16.14
N GLY A 90 6.18 0.00 -15.65
CA GLY A 90 4.88 0.63 -15.43
C GLY A 90 4.10 0.79 -16.73
N GLU A 91 4.74 1.24 -17.81
CA GLU A 91 4.10 1.29 -19.13
C GLU A 91 3.61 -0.07 -19.62
N GLN A 92 4.37 -1.15 -19.38
CA GLN A 92 3.95 -2.50 -19.71
C GLN A 92 2.70 -2.90 -18.92
N MET A 93 2.68 -2.62 -17.63
CA MET A 93 1.55 -2.92 -16.77
C MET A 93 0.31 -2.07 -17.09
N ARG A 94 0.49 -0.78 -17.40
CA ARG A 94 -0.58 0.13 -17.83
C ARG A 94 -1.29 -0.41 -19.07
N ARG A 95 -0.55 -0.90 -20.07
CA ARG A 95 -1.13 -1.48 -21.30
C ARG A 95 -2.05 -2.67 -21.01
N GLY A 96 -1.74 -3.48 -20.01
CA GLY A 96 -2.62 -4.57 -19.57
C GLY A 96 -3.98 -4.10 -19.06
N LEU A 97 -4.09 -2.84 -18.66
CA LEU A 97 -5.34 -2.23 -18.17
C LEU A 97 -6.06 -1.33 -19.19
N GLU A 98 -5.46 -1.06 -20.36
CA GLU A 98 -6.09 -0.26 -21.42
C GLU A 98 -7.49 -0.76 -21.83
N PRO A 99 -7.74 -2.09 -21.95
CA PRO A 99 -9.08 -2.59 -22.28
C PRO A 99 -10.17 -2.27 -21.24
N PHE A 100 -9.78 -1.92 -20.00
CA PHE A 100 -10.71 -1.49 -18.95
C PHE A 100 -10.86 0.03 -18.87
N GLY A 101 -10.19 0.80 -19.75
CA GLY A 101 -10.28 2.26 -19.79
C GLY A 101 -9.33 2.98 -18.83
N CYS A 102 -8.19 2.36 -18.49
CA CYS A 102 -7.13 2.99 -17.70
C CYS A 102 -6.15 3.78 -18.58
N ALA A 103 -5.94 5.07 -18.29
CA ALA A 103 -5.17 6.00 -19.14
C ALA A 103 -4.23 6.95 -18.36
N PHE A 104 -3.59 6.46 -17.30
CA PHE A 104 -2.69 7.23 -16.43
C PHE A 104 -1.22 7.11 -16.83
#